data_AF-A0A1I8AS70-F1
#
_entry.id   AF-A0A1I8AS70-F1
#
_cell.length_a   1.000
_cell.length_b   1.000
_cell.length_c   1.000
_cell.angle_alpha   90.00
_cell.angle_beta   90.00
_cell.angle_gamma   90.00
#
_symmetry.space_group_name_H-M   'P 1'
#
loop_
_entity.id
_entity.type
_entity.pdbx_description
1 polymer ?
#
loop_
_entity_poly.entity_id
_entity_poly.type
_entity_poly.pdbx_seq_one_letter_code
_entity_poly.pdbx_strand_id
1 'polypeptide(L)'
;ADTYSDLFQQITDSFGKDVAFNIKPKQLVKVEPLTALNRIQVQMGSMNKENGGYTLVNISQLLDDELQMVLVYGNDVPRVLELCAEVGIAAAPALEALRVAVHV
;
A
#
# COMPACT_ATOMS: atom_id res chain seq x y z
N ALA A 1 8.93 -6.77 0.59
CA ALA A 1 9.76 -5.77 -0.12
C ALA A 1 10.59 -5.01 0.91
N ASP A 2 11.86 -4.75 0.63
CA ASP A 2 12.77 -4.17 1.64
C ASP A 2 12.67 -2.64 1.74
N THR A 3 12.26 -1.97 0.67
CA THR A 3 12.11 -0.50 0.65
C THR A 3 10.82 -0.06 -0.03
N TYR A 4 10.40 1.19 0.19
CA TYR A 4 9.26 1.78 -0.54
C TYR A 4 9.51 1.91 -2.05
N SER A 5 10.77 2.01 -2.47
CA SER A 5 11.12 1.96 -3.89
C SER A 5 10.84 0.56 -4.45
N ASP A 6 11.28 -0.49 -3.75
CA ASP A 6 11.07 -1.87 -4.19
C ASP A 6 9.59 -2.26 -4.14
N LEU A 7 8.88 -1.84 -3.09
CA LEU A 7 7.44 -2.01 -2.99
C LEU A 7 6.73 -1.38 -4.19
N PHE A 8 7.06 -0.13 -4.53
CA PHE A 8 6.43 0.53 -5.66
C PHE A 8 6.82 -0.08 -7.00
N GLN A 9 8.05 -0.57 -7.15
CA GLN A 9 8.47 -1.32 -8.33
C GLN A 9 7.62 -2.61 -8.51
N GLN A 10 7.49 -3.41 -7.45
CA GLN A 10 6.66 -4.61 -7.45
C GLN A 10 5.19 -4.32 -7.78
N ILE A 11 4.66 -3.21 -7.24
CA ILE A 11 3.32 -2.73 -7.59
C ILE A 11 3.27 -2.40 -9.08
N THR A 12 4.17 -1.59 -9.62
CA THR A 12 4.11 -1.23 -11.05
C THR A 12 4.26 -2.44 -11.97
N ASP A 13 5.06 -3.43 -11.57
CA ASP A 13 5.27 -4.66 -12.32
C ASP A 13 4.06 -5.60 -12.29
N SER A 14 3.14 -5.44 -11.33
CA SER A 14 1.89 -6.21 -11.28
C SER A 14 0.81 -5.70 -12.24
N PHE A 15 0.99 -4.51 -12.83
CA PHE A 15 0.08 -3.94 -13.82
C PHE A 15 0.54 -4.21 -15.26
N GLY A 16 -0.41 -4.14 -16.20
CA GLY A 16 -0.08 -4.21 -17.63
C GLY A 16 0.82 -3.05 -18.08
N LYS A 17 1.62 -3.29 -19.12
CA LYS A 17 2.60 -2.31 -19.65
C LYS A 17 1.98 -0.98 -20.11
N ASP A 18 0.68 -0.99 -20.43
CA ASP A 18 -0.07 0.17 -20.89
C ASP A 18 -0.55 1.08 -19.75
N VAL A 19 -0.37 0.66 -18.49
CA VAL A 19 -0.76 1.43 -17.32
C VAL A 19 0.30 2.49 -17.01
N ALA A 20 -0.09 3.76 -17.11
CA ALA A 20 0.78 4.88 -16.79
C ALA A 20 0.77 5.22 -15.30
N PHE A 21 1.95 5.42 -14.73
CA PHE A 21 2.15 5.90 -13.36
C PHE A 21 2.80 7.28 -13.38
N ASN A 22 2.34 8.19 -12.53
CA ASN A 22 2.85 9.58 -12.50
C ASN A 22 4.17 9.70 -11.75
N ILE A 23 4.45 8.76 -10.84
CA ILE A 23 5.71 8.67 -10.09
C ILE A 23 6.48 7.43 -10.52
N LYS A 24 7.79 7.42 -10.28
CA LYS A 24 8.71 6.32 -10.56
C LYS A 24 9.35 5.79 -9.27
N PRO A 25 9.63 4.48 -9.15
CA PRO A 25 10.28 3.88 -7.97
C PRO A 25 11.52 4.63 -7.48
N LYS A 26 12.41 5.01 -8.41
CA LYS A 26 13.63 5.77 -8.11
C LYS A 26 13.41 7.10 -7.38
N GLN A 27 12.21 7.69 -7.46
CA GLN A 27 11.87 8.92 -6.75
C GLN A 27 11.60 8.69 -5.25
N LEU A 28 11.64 7.44 -4.78
CA LEU A 28 11.36 7.03 -3.40
C LEU A 28 12.60 6.58 -2.59
N VAL A 29 13.76 6.35 -3.22
CA VAL A 29 14.99 5.75 -2.63
C VAL A 29 15.53 6.48 -1.38
N LYS A 30 15.16 7.74 -1.16
CA LYS A 30 15.57 8.56 0.00
C LYS A 30 14.43 9.37 0.59
N VAL A 31 13.19 8.95 0.31
CA VAL A 31 12.01 9.64 0.82
C VAL A 31 11.63 8.98 2.14
N GLU A 32 11.40 9.80 3.16
CA GLU A 32 10.93 9.35 4.47
C GLU A 32 9.72 8.40 4.34
N PRO A 33 9.65 7.30 5.13
CA PRO A 33 8.64 6.25 5.01
C PRO A 33 7.21 6.75 4.83
N LEU A 34 6.75 7.64 5.72
CA LEU A 34 5.39 8.18 5.69
C LEU A 34 5.11 8.97 4.40
N THR A 35 6.10 9.75 3.95
CA THR A 35 5.96 10.52 2.72
C THR A 35 5.99 9.62 1.48
N ALA A 36 6.84 8.59 1.49
CA ALA A 36 6.93 7.61 0.41
C ALA A 36 5.61 6.83 0.28
N LEU A 37 5.10 6.30 1.39
CA LEU A 37 3.84 5.56 1.42
C LEU A 37 2.65 6.45 1.01
N ASN A 38 2.61 7.71 1.47
CA ASN A 38 1.58 8.65 1.05
C ASN A 38 1.60 8.90 -0.47
N ARG A 39 2.78 9.06 -1.08
CA ARG A 39 2.89 9.22 -2.54
C ARG A 39 2.40 8.01 -3.30
N ILE A 40 2.75 6.80 -2.84
CA ILE A 40 2.25 5.55 -3.42
C ILE A 40 0.73 5.50 -3.28
N GLN A 41 0.19 5.74 -2.08
CA GLN A 41 -1.24 5.69 -1.82
C GLN A 41 -2.03 6.72 -2.63
N VAL A 42 -1.50 7.93 -2.86
CA VAL A 42 -2.13 8.93 -3.74
C VAL A 42 -2.16 8.45 -5.20
N GLN A 43 -1.05 7.88 -5.69
CA GLN A 43 -1.00 7.30 -7.04
C GLN A 43 -2.03 6.17 -7.18
N MET A 44 -2.05 5.22 -6.25
CA MET A 44 -2.98 4.08 -6.23
C MET A 44 -4.45 4.50 -6.10
N GLY A 45 -4.76 5.45 -5.22
CA GLY A 45 -6.12 5.95 -5.02
C GLY A 45 -6.68 6.73 -6.20
N SER A 46 -5.82 7.22 -7.10
CA SER A 46 -6.25 7.93 -8.31
C SER A 46 -6.70 7.02 -9.45
N MET A 47 -6.35 5.72 -9.38
CA MET A 47 -6.59 4.73 -10.43
C MET A 47 -7.89 3.96 -10.17
N ASN A 48 -8.65 3.60 -11.20
CA ASN A 48 -9.91 2.85 -11.06
C ASN A 48 -10.89 3.51 -10.05
N LYS A 49 -11.25 4.77 -10.32
CA LYS A 49 -12.09 5.59 -9.42
C LYS A 49 -13.50 5.05 -9.22
N GLU A 50 -14.05 4.32 -10.20
CA GLU A 50 -15.35 3.66 -10.10
C GLU A 50 -15.41 2.64 -8.95
N ASN A 51 -14.27 2.00 -8.64
CA ASN A 51 -14.11 1.07 -7.53
C ASN A 51 -13.52 1.73 -6.26
N GLY A 52 -13.51 3.07 -6.20
CA GLY A 52 -13.03 3.83 -5.05
C GLY A 52 -11.51 3.99 -4.97
N GLY A 53 -10.76 3.71 -6.04
CA GLY A 53 -9.31 3.73 -6.00
C GLY A 53 -8.70 2.40 -5.56
N TYR A 54 -7.39 2.29 -5.53
CA TYR A 54 -6.70 1.23 -4.78
C TYR A 54 -6.20 1.74 -3.43
N THR A 55 -6.37 0.93 -2.40
CA THR A 55 -5.82 1.11 -1.05
C THR A 55 -4.77 0.04 -0.81
N LEU A 56 -3.59 0.45 -0.35
CA LEU A 56 -2.61 -0.48 0.19
C LEU A 56 -3.04 -0.90 1.59
N VAL A 57 -3.19 -2.20 1.78
CA VAL A 57 -3.46 -2.81 3.08
C VAL A 57 -2.18 -3.50 3.55
N ASN A 58 -1.70 -3.09 4.72
CA ASN A 58 -0.59 -3.73 5.41
C ASN A 58 -1.08 -5.01 6.07
N ILE A 59 -0.38 -6.10 5.81
CA ILE A 59 -0.63 -7.43 6.41
C ILE A 59 0.60 -7.99 7.15
N SER A 60 1.62 -7.15 7.35
CA SER A 60 2.86 -7.53 8.03
C SER A 60 2.57 -7.87 9.49
N GLN A 61 3.25 -8.89 10.01
CA GLN A 61 3.18 -9.30 11.41
C GLN A 61 4.15 -8.50 12.28
N LEU A 62 3.97 -8.62 13.60
CA LEU A 62 4.89 -8.02 14.55
C LEU A 62 6.28 -8.63 14.36
N LEU A 63 7.31 -7.78 14.30
CA LEU A 63 8.72 -8.12 14.04
C LEU A 63 9.06 -8.46 12.58
N ASP A 64 8.12 -8.33 11.65
CA ASP A 64 8.48 -8.40 10.23
C ASP A 64 9.28 -7.16 9.82
N ASP A 65 10.48 -7.40 9.27
CA ASP A 65 11.33 -6.34 8.72
C ASP A 65 10.91 -5.96 7.29
N GLU A 66 10.21 -6.85 6.59
CA GLU A 66 9.77 -6.65 5.22
C GLU A 66 8.42 -5.92 5.13
N LEU A 67 8.28 -5.05 4.13
CA LEU A 67 6.98 -4.48 3.78
C LEU A 67 6.13 -5.54 3.08
N GLN A 68 5.08 -6.01 3.76
CA GLN A 68 4.06 -6.92 3.21
C GLN A 68 2.73 -6.18 3.04
N MET A 69 2.36 -5.96 1.77
CA MET A 69 1.20 -5.15 1.41
C MET A 69 0.39 -5.85 0.32
N VAL A 70 -0.92 -5.62 0.33
CA VAL A 70 -1.84 -6.04 -0.75
C VAL A 70 -2.60 -4.83 -1.29
N LEU A 71 -2.87 -4.82 -2.59
CA LEU A 71 -3.73 -3.83 -3.22
C LEU A 71 -5.19 -4.29 -3.17
N VAL A 72 -6.05 -3.45 -2.62
CA VAL A 72 -7.48 -3.71 -2.49
C VAL A 72 -8.23 -2.54 -3.10
N TYR A 73 -9.31 -2.79 -3.82
CA TYR A 73 -10.19 -1.70 -4.24
C TYR A 73 -10.76 -0.97 -3.03
N GLY A 74 -10.85 0.36 -3.10
CA GLY A 74 -11.31 1.19 -2.00
C GLY A 74 -12.66 0.75 -1.45
N ASN A 75 -13.59 0.38 -2.33
CA ASN A 75 -14.92 -0.11 -1.96
C ASN A 75 -14.89 -1.48 -1.26
N ASP A 76 -13.86 -2.29 -1.50
CA ASP A 76 -13.74 -3.66 -0.96
C ASP A 76 -12.94 -3.72 0.35
N VAL A 77 -12.23 -2.63 0.72
CA VAL A 77 -11.43 -2.57 1.96
C VAL A 77 -12.21 -3.04 3.18
N PRO A 78 -13.46 -2.58 3.45
CA PRO A 78 -14.19 -3.03 4.64
C PRO A 78 -14.38 -4.55 4.69
N ARG A 79 -14.72 -5.17 3.54
CA ARG A 79 -14.95 -6.61 3.47
C ARG A 79 -13.66 -7.40 3.60
N VAL A 80 -12.55 -6.91 3.02
CA VAL A 80 -11.24 -7.56 3.17
C VAL A 80 -10.77 -7.52 4.61
N LEU A 81 -10.92 -6.40 5.32
CA LEU A 81 -10.54 -6.30 6.73
C LEU A 81 -11.36 -7.24 7.62
N GLU A 82 -12.66 -7.39 7.35
CA GLU A 82 -13.52 -8.36 8.03
C GLU A 82 -13.01 -9.79 7.81
N LEU A 83 -12.74 -10.17 6.56
CA LEU A 83 -12.19 -11.50 6.22
C LEU A 83 -10.84 -11.76 6.89
N CYS A 84 -9.94 -10.77 6.91
CA CYS A 84 -8.66 -10.89 7.61
C CYS A 84 -8.87 -11.17 9.11
N ALA A 85 -9.82 -10.48 9.76
CA ALA A 85 -10.14 -10.73 11.15
C ALA A 85 -10.71 -12.15 11.38
N GLU A 86 -11.56 -12.65 10.48
CA GLU A 86 -12.12 -14.02 10.55
C GLU A 86 -11.03 -15.09 10.55
N VAL A 87 -9.93 -14.88 9.80
CA VAL A 87 -8.82 -15.84 9.70
C VAL A 87 -7.61 -15.50 10.57
N GLY A 88 -7.69 -14.47 11.42
CA GLY A 88 -6.62 -14.07 12.33
C GLY A 88 -5.43 -13.38 11.66
N ILE A 89 -5.60 -12.78 10.49
CA ILE A 89 -4.59 -11.94 9.82
C ILE A 89 -4.73 -10.51 10.33
N ALA A 90 -3.66 -9.97 10.92
CA ALA A 90 -3.58 -8.55 11.25
C ALA A 90 -3.52 -7.74 9.95
N ALA A 91 -4.54 -6.92 9.71
CA ALA A 91 -4.61 -6.10 8.50
C ALA A 91 -5.09 -4.68 8.82
N ALA A 92 -4.50 -3.69 8.16
CA ALA A 92 -4.94 -2.30 8.28
C ALA A 92 -4.57 -1.50 7.01
N PRO A 93 -5.31 -0.44 6.65
CA PRO A 93 -4.86 0.50 5.63
C PRO A 93 -3.45 1.02 5.96
N ALA A 94 -2.50 0.78 5.05
CA ALA A 94 -1.07 0.92 5.34
C ALA A 94 -0.69 2.35 5.72
N LEU A 95 -1.25 3.35 5.04
CA LEU A 95 -0.97 4.76 5.31
C LEU A 95 -1.45 5.15 6.71
N GLU A 96 -2.66 4.76 7.10
CA GLU A 96 -3.21 5.09 8.41
C GLU A 96 -2.47 4.35 9.53
N ALA A 97 -2.13 3.07 9.32
CA ALA A 97 -1.32 2.30 10.26
C ALA A 97 0.05 2.96 10.52
N LEU A 98 0.72 3.42 9.46
CA LEU A 98 2.00 4.10 9.58
C LEU A 98 1.87 5.48 10.24
N ARG A 99 0.78 6.22 9.96
CA ARG A 99 0.50 7.49 10.64
C ARG A 99 0.37 7.28 12.14
N VAL A 100 -0.36 6.26 12.57
CA VAL A 100 -0.49 5.93 14.00
C VAL A 100 0.88 5.59 14.58
N ALA A 101 1.65 4.70 13.94
CA ALA A 101 2.96 4.28 14.45
C ALA A 101 3.97 5.43 14.60
N VAL A 102 3.89 6.47 13.78
CA VAL A 102 4.79 7.65 13.83
C VAL A 102 4.38 8.68 14.90
N HIS A 103 3.11 8.69 15.32
CA HIS A 103 2.60 9.63 16.34
C HIS A 103 2.61 9.05 17.76
N VAL A 104 2.99 7.78 17.93
CA VAL A 104 3.12 7.11 19.24
C VAL A 104 4.54 7.27 19.79
#